data_AF-A0AA88GEE3-F1
#
_entry.id   AF-A0AA88GEE3-F1
#
_cell.length_a   1.000
_cell.length_b   1.000
_cell.length_c   1.000
_cell.angle_alpha   90.00
_cell.angle_beta   90.00
_cell.angle_gamma   90.00
#
_symmetry.space_group_name_H-M   'P 1'
#
loop_
_entity.id
_entity.type
_entity.pdbx_description
1 polymer ?
#
loop_
_entity_poly.entity_id
_entity_poly.type
_entity_poly.pdbx_seq_one_letter_code
_entity_poly.pdbx_strand_id
1 'polypeptide(L)'
;MDIFKPSNLRSIAGDEKLVVYFQNDSSSETIKLYWINYEGKEIEVATIFPKDMVGQQSFLTHCFLMRSLEQPEKIVGLFVLDSSLENGCVLKSGQVHNPSLVPSTPVPPPLDKNFVKVCYEFSKKDDFPGYSTGLKSLSGFSQAPISVKNTTQHTLDAYWVDFEGKLLPYGQVQPNGTFSSLSGVNHAFVFKSSDRSYEKVVIVSQSRPLVVLEDDTISICAHTLEEPTETSCHQIIAAQISERTAHRNMGFSYPASISLVQGLASHLRMEGKRFVDEDFPPQSDWVRAYDFFHGDVAIVKKGFSATAPRQGSVGNCWLIQSLSGAAIRPKEIQNVFCLCESVDPSLGLYAVTFHSEEPGKKYTVLLDDYCPMHSDFVYAKSYAAKGELWIPLIEKAFAKMVGGYIDLAPSKHSFNPAHVLVALLGGKAKHFEWFSGENSEGRRLMNENKFWPLIERLLDSEKSVPVCTSKAVNGGDGAVDSLGIVHYHGYSILEYRKFSQHNLNLIKIRNTWANTEWGGSFGDNSKEWQKYPQLSKELNHEAKDDGCFWMTYDDFIKNYCVIWWNEHE
;
A
#
# COMPACT_ATOMS: atom_id res chain seq x y z
N MET A 1 -39.74 -3.16 8.00
CA MET A 1 -38.95 -3.94 8.96
C MET A 1 -37.81 -3.07 9.42
N ASP A 2 -37.69 -2.88 10.73
CA ASP A 2 -36.72 -2.08 11.47
C ASP A 2 -35.28 -2.06 10.92
N ILE A 3 -34.84 -0.94 10.31
CA ILE A 3 -33.46 -0.78 9.80
C ILE A 3 -32.54 -0.01 10.78
N PHE A 4 -33.05 0.52 11.89
CA PHE A 4 -32.22 1.36 12.79
C PHE A 4 -32.21 0.88 14.25
N LYS A 5 -31.87 -0.39 14.47
CA LYS A 5 -31.14 -0.73 15.71
C LYS A 5 -29.65 -0.70 15.40
N PRO A 6 -28.87 0.23 15.99
CA PRO A 6 -27.44 0.33 15.76
C PRO A 6 -26.72 -0.77 16.56
N SER A 7 -26.91 -2.05 16.20
CA SER A 7 -26.21 -3.15 16.85
C SER A 7 -24.85 -3.46 16.20
N ASN A 8 -24.55 -2.87 15.04
CA ASN A 8 -23.36 -3.18 14.22
C ASN A 8 -22.47 -1.96 13.95
N LEU A 9 -22.80 -0.78 14.47
CA LEU A 9 -21.95 0.41 14.36
C LEU A 9 -20.83 0.29 15.40
N ARG A 10 -19.59 0.51 14.97
CA ARG A 10 -18.42 0.62 15.83
C ARG A 10 -17.40 1.53 15.16
N SER A 11 -16.69 2.32 15.96
CA SER A 11 -15.54 3.06 15.44
C SER A 11 -14.44 2.08 15.02
N ILE A 12 -13.55 2.53 14.14
CA ILE A 12 -12.33 1.81 13.77
C ILE A 12 -11.14 2.66 14.24
N ALA A 13 -10.05 2.04 14.69
CA ALA A 13 -8.85 2.78 15.07
C ALA A 13 -8.33 3.56 13.86
N GLY A 14 -8.06 4.85 14.04
CA GLY A 14 -7.51 5.72 13.00
C GLY A 14 -6.20 6.35 13.47
N ASP A 15 -5.36 6.73 12.52
CA ASP A 15 -4.02 7.27 12.80
C ASP A 15 -3.97 8.81 12.67
N GLU A 16 -4.97 9.40 12.00
CA GLU A 16 -5.12 10.86 11.84
C GLU A 16 -6.07 11.45 12.88
N LYS A 17 -5.52 12.32 13.74
CA LYS A 17 -6.28 13.07 14.73
C LYS A 17 -6.94 14.27 14.06
N LEU A 18 -8.25 14.43 14.28
CA LEU A 18 -9.01 15.62 13.91
C LEU A 18 -9.87 16.09 15.07
N VAL A 19 -10.46 17.28 14.92
CA VAL A 19 -11.51 17.76 15.82
C VAL A 19 -12.80 17.82 15.01
N VAL A 20 -13.81 17.05 15.44
CA VAL A 20 -15.12 17.04 14.81
C VAL A 20 -16.04 17.99 15.58
N TYR A 21 -16.66 18.94 14.89
CA TYR A 21 -17.58 19.90 15.50
C TYR A 21 -19.03 19.47 15.28
N PHE A 22 -19.78 19.35 16.37
CA PHE A 22 -21.19 19.00 16.37
C PHE A 22 -22.01 20.21 16.81
N GLN A 23 -22.89 20.68 15.94
CA GLN A 23 -23.73 21.85 16.18
C GLN A 23 -25.19 21.45 16.39
N ASN A 24 -25.80 21.95 17.47
CA ASN A 24 -27.22 21.78 17.72
C ASN A 24 -28.01 22.98 17.18
N ASP A 25 -28.57 22.84 15.97
CA ASP A 25 -29.38 23.90 15.36
C ASP A 25 -30.80 24.00 15.94
N SER A 26 -31.20 23.13 16.88
CA SER A 26 -32.50 23.20 17.53
C SER A 26 -32.66 24.48 18.35
N SER A 27 -33.87 25.00 18.41
CA SER A 27 -34.22 26.16 19.25
C SER A 27 -34.62 25.78 20.67
N SER A 28 -34.87 24.50 20.96
CA SER A 28 -35.44 24.07 22.25
C SER A 28 -35.01 22.69 22.75
N GLU A 29 -34.48 21.80 21.90
CA GLU A 29 -34.12 20.43 22.30
C GLU A 29 -32.63 20.33 22.67
N THR A 30 -32.31 19.65 23.78
CA THR A 30 -30.92 19.35 24.18
C THR A 30 -30.49 17.99 23.61
N ILE A 31 -29.28 17.92 23.07
CA ILE A 31 -28.76 16.71 22.41
C ILE A 31 -27.63 16.08 23.23
N LYS A 32 -27.68 14.77 23.42
CA LYS A 32 -26.59 13.95 23.96
C LYS A 32 -25.78 13.34 22.83
N LEU A 33 -24.46 13.52 22.87
CA LEU A 33 -23.50 13.00 21.90
C LEU A 33 -22.76 11.78 22.48
N TYR A 34 -22.81 10.67 21.76
CA TYR A 34 -22.17 9.41 22.10
C TYR A 34 -21.13 9.06 21.03
N TRP A 35 -19.91 8.72 21.45
CA TRP A 35 -18.95 8.01 20.62
C TRP A 35 -19.27 6.52 20.68
N ILE A 36 -19.40 5.87 19.52
CA ILE A 36 -19.57 4.41 19.48
C ILE A 36 -18.18 3.79 19.45
N ASN A 37 -17.75 3.21 20.56
CA ASN A 37 -16.37 2.71 20.69
C ASN A 37 -16.09 1.48 19.78
N TYR A 38 -14.87 0.95 19.83
CA TYR A 38 -14.43 -0.14 18.95
C TYR A 38 -15.20 -1.46 19.16
N GLU A 39 -15.81 -1.65 20.33
CA GLU A 39 -16.66 -2.80 20.64
C GLU A 39 -18.13 -2.57 20.31
N GLY A 40 -18.49 -1.39 19.78
CA GLY A 40 -19.87 -1.03 19.41
C GLY A 40 -20.71 -0.49 20.57
N LYS A 41 -20.09 -0.10 21.69
CA LYS A 41 -20.76 0.46 22.87
C LYS A 41 -20.87 1.98 22.78
N GLU A 42 -22.04 2.53 23.09
CA GLU A 42 -22.27 3.99 23.19
C GLU A 42 -21.57 4.55 24.44
N ILE A 43 -20.61 5.46 24.26
CA ILE A 43 -19.88 6.18 25.31
C ILE A 43 -20.25 7.66 25.21
N GLU A 44 -20.90 8.22 26.23
CA GLU A 44 -21.26 9.64 26.24
C GLU A 44 -19.99 10.51 26.26
N VAL A 45 -19.90 11.44 25.32
CA VAL A 45 -18.73 12.35 25.20
C VAL A 45 -19.10 13.82 25.41
N ALA A 46 -20.36 14.21 25.12
CA ALA A 46 -20.79 15.59 25.33
C ALA A 46 -22.32 15.74 25.44
N THR A 47 -22.75 16.88 25.97
CA THR A 47 -24.13 17.37 25.90
C THR A 47 -24.12 18.71 25.17
N ILE A 48 -24.98 18.88 24.16
CA ILE A 48 -25.02 20.06 23.29
C ILE A 48 -26.38 20.74 23.48
N PHE A 49 -26.37 21.92 24.12
CA PHE A 49 -27.57 22.72 24.36
C PHE A 49 -28.09 23.37 23.05
N PRO A 50 -29.36 23.83 23.01
CA PRO A 50 -29.90 24.51 21.84
C PRO A 50 -29.02 25.68 21.38
N LYS A 51 -28.77 25.76 20.06
CA LYS A 51 -27.92 26.77 19.40
C LYS A 51 -26.44 26.76 19.78
N ASP A 52 -25.98 25.70 20.46
CA ASP A 52 -24.60 25.53 20.88
C ASP A 52 -23.82 24.57 19.97
N MET A 53 -22.49 24.55 20.11
CA MET A 53 -21.60 23.67 19.37
C MET A 53 -20.51 23.12 20.28
N VAL A 54 -20.18 21.83 20.10
CA VAL A 54 -19.07 21.18 20.79
C VAL A 54 -18.09 20.60 19.78
N GLY A 55 -16.80 20.87 19.98
CA GLY A 55 -15.71 20.21 19.28
C GLY A 55 -15.22 19.00 20.07
N GLN A 56 -15.15 17.83 19.43
CA GLN A 56 -14.64 16.59 20.01
C GLN A 56 -13.38 16.16 19.28
N GLN A 57 -12.26 16.06 19.99
CA GLN A 57 -11.05 15.48 19.42
C GLN A 57 -11.27 13.97 19.19
N SER A 58 -10.98 13.52 17.98
CA SER A 58 -11.30 12.18 17.51
C SER A 58 -10.40 11.77 16.33
N PHE A 59 -10.73 10.63 15.71
CA PHE A 59 -10.06 10.11 14.51
C PHE A 59 -11.05 9.97 13.36
N LEU A 60 -10.55 9.98 12.12
CA LEU A 60 -11.37 10.10 10.91
C LEU A 60 -12.30 8.91 10.70
N THR A 61 -12.09 7.83 11.44
CA THR A 61 -12.82 6.56 11.38
C THR A 61 -13.79 6.39 12.57
N HIS A 62 -13.95 7.41 13.40
CA HIS A 62 -14.81 7.35 14.57
C HIS A 62 -16.26 7.71 14.25
N CYS A 63 -17.18 6.90 14.77
CA CYS A 63 -18.61 7.06 14.61
C CYS A 63 -19.23 7.70 15.86
N PHE A 64 -20.15 8.64 15.65
CA PHE A 64 -20.86 9.34 16.71
C PHE A 64 -22.37 9.28 16.52
N LEU A 65 -23.10 9.11 17.62
CA LEU A 65 -24.55 9.07 17.67
C LEU A 65 -25.07 10.22 18.51
N MET A 66 -26.16 10.85 18.06
CA MET A 66 -26.81 11.95 18.75
C MET A 66 -28.25 11.56 19.09
N ARG A 67 -28.63 11.72 20.37
CA ARG A 67 -29.97 11.43 20.88
C ARG A 67 -30.56 12.66 21.56
N SER A 68 -31.88 12.85 21.45
CA SER A 68 -32.57 13.88 22.23
C SER A 68 -32.53 13.49 23.71
N LEU A 69 -32.26 14.46 24.58
CA LEU A 69 -32.29 14.24 26.02
C LEU A 69 -33.71 13.98 26.53
N GLU A 70 -34.70 14.63 25.90
CA GLU A 70 -36.11 14.57 26.26
C GLU A 70 -36.79 13.30 25.72
N GLN A 71 -36.25 12.70 24.65
CA GLN A 71 -36.67 11.42 24.07
C GLN A 71 -35.45 10.53 23.76
N PRO A 72 -34.88 9.82 24.76
CA PRO A 72 -33.61 9.10 24.60
C PRO A 72 -33.62 8.01 23.50
N GLU A 73 -34.79 7.43 23.23
CA GLU A 73 -34.96 6.42 22.17
C GLU A 73 -34.91 7.04 20.76
N LYS A 74 -35.08 8.36 20.63
CA LYS A 74 -35.07 9.09 19.37
C LYS A 74 -33.63 9.48 19.00
N ILE A 75 -33.10 8.82 17.96
CA ILE A 75 -31.86 9.22 17.30
C ILE A 75 -32.14 10.49 16.49
N VAL A 76 -31.47 11.58 16.83
CA VAL A 76 -31.61 12.88 16.17
C VAL A 76 -30.47 13.17 15.20
N GLY A 77 -29.41 12.36 15.24
CA GLY A 77 -28.35 12.38 14.24
C GLY A 77 -27.39 11.20 14.40
N LEU A 78 -26.77 10.81 13.30
CA LEU A 78 -25.71 9.81 13.25
C LEU A 78 -24.61 10.37 12.36
N PHE A 79 -23.39 10.34 12.84
CA PHE A 79 -22.20 10.79 12.14
C PHE A 79 -21.25 9.61 12.00
N VAL A 80 -21.10 9.13 10.76
CA VAL A 80 -20.15 8.09 10.38
C VAL A 80 -19.31 8.71 9.29
N LEU A 81 -18.02 8.87 9.55
CA LEU A 81 -17.06 9.22 8.51
C LEU A 81 -16.72 7.93 7.77
N ASP A 82 -17.14 7.89 6.52
CA ASP A 82 -16.78 6.85 5.57
C ASP A 82 -15.81 7.49 4.57
N SER A 83 -14.62 6.90 4.44
CA SER A 83 -13.62 7.32 3.45
C SER A 83 -14.09 7.17 1.99
N SER A 84 -15.23 6.50 1.77
CA SER A 84 -15.89 6.35 0.46
C SER A 84 -17.05 7.32 0.21
N LEU A 85 -17.41 8.19 1.17
CA LEU A 85 -18.43 9.24 0.97
C LEU A 85 -17.72 10.60 0.84
N GLU A 86 -17.67 11.14 -0.39
CA GLU A 86 -17.10 12.45 -0.75
C GLU A 86 -17.69 13.67 0.02
N ASN A 87 -18.65 13.46 0.92
CA ASN A 87 -19.07 14.44 1.90
C ASN A 87 -19.44 13.71 3.20
N GLY A 88 -18.87 14.10 4.33
CA GLY A 88 -19.31 13.62 5.64
C GLY A 88 -20.83 13.79 5.78
N CYS A 89 -21.54 12.72 6.13
CA CYS A 89 -22.98 12.78 6.31
C CYS A 89 -23.30 13.56 7.61
N VAL A 90 -23.94 14.72 7.47
CA VAL A 90 -24.89 15.23 8.47
C VAL A 90 -26.27 14.78 8.00
N LEU A 91 -26.86 13.77 8.64
CA LEU A 91 -28.30 13.53 8.53
C LEU A 91 -29.04 14.68 9.24
N LYS A 92 -29.29 15.78 8.53
CA LYS A 92 -30.28 16.78 8.95
C LYS A 92 -31.67 16.20 8.70
N SER A 93 -32.45 16.08 9.77
CA SER A 93 -33.85 15.64 9.70
C SER A 93 -34.64 16.54 8.75
N GLY A 94 -35.44 15.96 7.86
CA GLY A 94 -36.41 16.70 7.06
C GLY A 94 -37.73 15.96 7.07
N GLN A 95 -38.77 16.60 7.61
CA GLN A 95 -40.14 16.11 7.60
C GLN A 95 -40.56 15.65 6.19
N VAL A 96 -41.14 14.45 6.13
CA VAL A 96 -41.74 13.86 4.94
C VAL A 96 -43.08 14.55 4.66
N HIS A 97 -43.24 15.12 3.47
CA HIS A 97 -44.57 15.28 2.86
C HIS A 97 -44.58 14.64 1.47
N ASN A 98 -45.39 13.59 1.34
CA ASN A 98 -45.79 12.91 0.11
C ASN A 98 -47.10 13.57 -0.39
N PRO A 99 -47.33 13.76 -1.71
CA PRO A 99 -48.13 12.75 -2.42
C PRO A 99 -47.82 12.57 -3.93
N SER A 100 -47.66 11.31 -4.32
CA SER A 100 -48.34 10.57 -5.42
C SER A 100 -48.84 11.31 -6.67
N LEU A 101 -48.40 10.88 -7.87
CA LEU A 101 -49.20 10.13 -8.90
C LEU A 101 -48.56 10.13 -10.32
N VAL A 102 -48.29 8.90 -10.80
CA VAL A 102 -48.48 8.31 -12.16
C VAL A 102 -47.57 8.74 -13.34
N PRO A 103 -47.07 7.78 -14.18
CA PRO A 103 -46.09 8.03 -15.24
C PRO A 103 -46.70 8.17 -16.65
N SER A 104 -46.10 9.01 -17.50
CA SER A 104 -46.29 8.95 -18.95
C SER A 104 -45.13 9.59 -19.74
N THR A 105 -44.44 8.72 -20.50
CA THR A 105 -43.73 8.95 -21.80
C THR A 105 -42.51 9.92 -21.84
N PRO A 106 -41.70 9.89 -22.92
CA PRO A 106 -40.54 9.02 -23.06
C PRO A 106 -39.21 9.78 -22.97
N VAL A 107 -38.15 9.02 -22.71
CA VAL A 107 -36.73 9.42 -22.64
C VAL A 107 -36.31 10.34 -23.80
N PRO A 108 -35.78 11.56 -23.54
CA PRO A 108 -34.94 12.28 -24.48
C PRO A 108 -33.48 11.80 -24.37
N PRO A 109 -32.68 11.89 -25.46
CA PRO A 109 -31.30 11.38 -25.46
C PRO A 109 -30.43 12.17 -24.47
N PRO A 110 -29.36 11.59 -23.91
CA PRO A 110 -28.37 12.38 -23.19
C PRO A 110 -27.79 13.44 -24.14
N LEU A 111 -27.91 14.69 -23.70
CA LEU A 111 -27.51 15.89 -24.38
C LEU A 111 -26.00 15.96 -24.66
N ASP A 112 -25.74 16.64 -25.77
CA ASP A 112 -24.51 17.28 -26.24
C ASP A 112 -23.33 17.44 -25.26
N LYS A 113 -22.14 17.14 -25.80
CA LYS A 113 -20.84 17.68 -25.37
C LYS A 113 -20.84 19.22 -25.48
N ASN A 114 -21.50 19.91 -24.57
CA ASN A 114 -21.39 21.35 -24.40
C ASN A 114 -20.63 21.66 -23.12
N PHE A 115 -19.33 21.92 -23.28
CA PHE A 115 -18.53 22.57 -22.25
C PHE A 115 -19.19 23.89 -21.86
N VAL A 116 -19.58 24.03 -20.60
CA VAL A 116 -20.08 25.30 -20.07
C VAL A 116 -18.89 26.25 -19.91
N LYS A 117 -18.91 27.34 -20.68
CA LYS A 117 -18.05 28.50 -20.50
C LYS A 117 -18.39 29.14 -19.14
N VAL A 118 -17.60 28.88 -18.09
CA VAL A 118 -17.68 29.66 -16.84
C VAL A 118 -16.76 30.87 -16.98
N CYS A 119 -17.28 31.94 -17.56
CA CYS A 119 -16.71 33.28 -17.42
C CYS A 119 -17.17 33.85 -16.08
N TYR A 120 -16.22 34.28 -15.23
CA TYR A 120 -16.56 35.33 -14.26
C TYR A 120 -16.48 36.67 -14.98
N GLU A 121 -17.63 37.16 -15.43
CA GLU A 121 -17.84 38.59 -15.72
C GLU A 121 -18.08 39.32 -14.38
N PHE A 122 -17.09 40.06 -13.91
CA PHE A 122 -17.28 41.24 -13.09
C PHE A 122 -16.33 42.29 -13.71
N SER A 123 -16.75 43.29 -14.46
CA SER A 123 -17.94 44.14 -14.39
C SER A 123 -18.38 44.63 -15.78
N LYS A 124 -19.67 44.95 -15.93
CA LYS A 124 -20.11 45.94 -16.93
C LYS A 124 -19.54 47.30 -16.49
N LYS A 125 -18.42 47.70 -17.10
CA LYS A 125 -17.58 48.92 -16.92
C LYS A 125 -16.22 48.59 -16.28
N ASP A 126 -15.25 48.26 -17.14
CA ASP A 126 -13.78 48.54 -17.15
C ASP A 126 -12.95 48.68 -15.84
N ASP A 127 -13.50 48.47 -14.65
CA ASP A 127 -12.78 48.46 -13.38
C ASP A 127 -12.74 47.03 -12.80
N PHE A 128 -11.55 46.45 -12.74
CA PHE A 128 -11.31 45.27 -11.90
C PHE A 128 -11.46 45.64 -10.43
N PRO A 129 -12.16 44.83 -9.62
CA PRO A 129 -12.43 45.17 -8.24
C PRO A 129 -11.13 45.24 -7.43
N GLY A 130 -10.96 46.33 -6.68
CA GLY A 130 -10.03 46.35 -5.55
C GLY A 130 -10.42 45.30 -4.52
N TYR A 131 -9.49 44.90 -3.67
CA TYR A 131 -9.77 43.96 -2.59
C TYR A 131 -10.95 44.43 -1.74
N SER A 132 -11.83 43.49 -1.39
CA SER A 132 -12.84 43.70 -0.35
C SER A 132 -12.54 42.76 0.80
N THR A 133 -12.88 43.17 2.03
CA THR A 133 -12.71 42.36 3.25
C THR A 133 -13.50 41.05 3.24
N GLY A 134 -14.42 40.87 2.29
CA GLY A 134 -15.18 39.64 2.10
C GLY A 134 -14.54 38.64 1.13
N LEU A 135 -13.46 39.00 0.44
CA LEU A 135 -12.76 38.10 -0.48
C LEU A 135 -11.97 37.05 0.33
N LYS A 136 -12.07 35.78 -0.07
CA LYS A 136 -11.39 34.65 0.59
C LYS A 136 -10.84 33.71 -0.46
N SER A 137 -9.68 33.10 -0.19
CA SER A 137 -9.27 31.92 -0.95
C SER A 137 -10.24 30.77 -0.66
N LEU A 138 -10.42 29.86 -1.61
CA LEU A 138 -11.18 28.63 -1.41
C LEU A 138 -10.24 27.43 -1.45
N SER A 139 -10.53 26.42 -0.64
CA SER A 139 -9.79 25.16 -0.70
C SER A 139 -10.05 24.45 -2.02
N GLY A 140 -8.98 23.95 -2.64
CA GLY A 140 -9.05 23.19 -3.89
C GLY A 140 -7.97 22.12 -3.92
N PHE A 141 -8.30 20.95 -4.48
CA PHE A 141 -7.39 19.79 -4.57
C PHE A 141 -6.41 19.87 -5.75
N SER A 142 -6.55 20.87 -6.62
CA SER A 142 -5.68 21.09 -7.78
C SER A 142 -4.78 22.32 -7.58
N GLN A 143 -3.55 22.26 -8.06
CA GLN A 143 -2.60 23.38 -8.05
C GLN A 143 -2.42 23.95 -9.46
N ALA A 144 -2.21 25.26 -9.57
CA ALA A 144 -1.87 25.94 -10.81
C ALA A 144 -0.79 27.01 -10.58
N PRO A 145 0.13 27.21 -11.54
CA PRO A 145 1.10 28.29 -11.45
C PRO A 145 0.42 29.65 -11.68
N ILE A 146 0.75 30.64 -10.83
CA ILE A 146 0.41 32.04 -11.01
C ILE A 146 1.67 32.82 -11.39
N SER A 147 1.58 33.72 -12.38
CA SER A 147 2.67 34.61 -12.79
C SER A 147 2.14 36.02 -13.06
N VAL A 148 2.72 37.03 -12.40
CA VAL A 148 2.29 38.45 -12.46
C VAL A 148 3.50 39.33 -12.74
N LYS A 149 3.49 40.07 -13.86
CA LYS A 149 4.55 41.02 -14.22
C LYS A 149 4.17 42.44 -13.77
N ASN A 150 5.05 43.09 -13.02
CA ASN A 150 4.91 44.48 -12.62
C ASN A 150 5.45 45.40 -13.71
N THR A 151 4.57 46.04 -14.47
CA THR A 151 4.91 47.04 -15.50
C THR A 151 4.77 48.47 -15.01
N THR A 152 4.42 48.66 -13.73
CA THR A 152 4.33 49.98 -13.10
C THR A 152 5.72 50.50 -12.72
N GLN A 153 5.81 51.80 -12.43
CA GLN A 153 7.03 52.44 -11.93
C GLN A 153 7.24 52.25 -10.42
N HIS A 154 6.31 51.59 -9.72
CA HIS A 154 6.34 51.41 -8.28
C HIS A 154 6.54 49.93 -7.91
N THR A 155 7.14 49.66 -6.77
CA THR A 155 7.22 48.30 -6.22
C THR A 155 5.83 47.85 -5.75
N LEU A 156 5.44 46.62 -6.09
CA LEU A 156 4.17 46.04 -5.66
C LEU A 156 4.40 45.05 -4.50
N ASP A 157 3.66 45.22 -3.41
CA ASP A 157 3.53 44.24 -2.34
C ASP A 157 2.49 43.19 -2.73
N ALA A 158 2.88 41.92 -2.72
CA ALA A 158 2.03 40.78 -2.97
C ALA A 158 1.55 40.18 -1.65
N TYR A 159 0.24 39.97 -1.53
CA TYR A 159 -0.42 39.34 -0.40
C TYR A 159 -1.21 38.14 -0.89
N TRP A 160 -1.15 37.04 -0.15
CA TRP A 160 -2.13 35.96 -0.30
C TRP A 160 -3.32 36.27 0.60
N VAL A 161 -4.54 36.12 0.08
CA VAL A 161 -5.76 36.22 0.86
C VAL A 161 -6.03 34.83 1.42
N ASP A 162 -5.94 34.63 2.72
CA ASP A 162 -6.19 33.30 3.29
C ASP A 162 -7.68 32.91 3.23
N PHE A 163 -8.00 31.72 3.72
CA PHE A 163 -9.37 31.18 3.71
C PHE A 163 -10.34 31.96 4.62
N GLU A 164 -9.83 32.83 5.49
CA GLU A 164 -10.64 33.69 6.36
C GLU A 164 -10.81 35.09 5.79
N GLY A 165 -10.09 35.44 4.71
CA GLY A 165 -10.12 36.76 4.09
C GLY A 165 -9.16 37.74 4.76
N LYS A 166 -8.04 37.23 5.29
CA LYS A 166 -6.95 38.06 5.81
C LYS A 166 -5.81 38.09 4.80
N LEU A 167 -5.24 39.28 4.63
CA LEU A 167 -4.05 39.49 3.79
C LEU A 167 -2.81 39.02 4.55
N LEU A 168 -2.18 37.97 4.03
CA LEU A 168 -0.90 37.46 4.49
C LEU A 168 0.21 37.92 3.54
N PRO A 169 1.26 38.62 4.02
CA PRO A 169 2.37 39.03 3.17
C PRO A 169 3.00 37.84 2.46
N TYR A 170 3.22 37.97 1.15
CA TYR A 170 3.65 36.87 0.31
C TYR A 170 4.89 37.21 -0.54
N GLY A 171 5.14 38.49 -0.83
CA GLY A 171 6.38 38.92 -1.46
C GLY A 171 6.32 40.35 -1.99
N GLN A 172 7.36 40.76 -2.73
CA GLN A 172 7.40 42.04 -3.43
C GLN A 172 7.81 41.84 -4.89
N VAL A 173 7.29 42.69 -5.78
CA VAL A 173 7.58 42.69 -7.20
C VAL A 173 8.13 44.06 -7.59
N GLN A 174 9.42 44.13 -7.92
CA GLN A 174 10.06 45.37 -8.34
C GLN A 174 9.52 45.84 -9.71
N PRO A 175 9.63 47.14 -10.06
CA PRO A 175 9.32 47.63 -11.41
C PRO A 175 10.00 46.78 -12.50
N ASN A 176 9.24 46.39 -13.53
CA ASN A 176 9.60 45.44 -14.59
C ASN A 176 9.90 43.99 -14.15
N GLY A 177 9.75 43.67 -12.86
CA GLY A 177 9.94 42.33 -12.31
C GLY A 177 8.70 41.45 -12.45
N THR A 178 8.86 40.14 -12.20
CA THR A 178 7.78 39.16 -12.28
C THR A 178 7.67 38.37 -10.98
N PHE A 179 6.47 38.33 -10.40
CA PHE A 179 6.09 37.40 -9.36
C PHE A 179 5.68 36.08 -9.98
N SER A 180 6.14 34.95 -9.45
CA SER A 180 5.67 33.63 -9.87
C SER A 180 5.62 32.69 -8.67
N SER A 181 4.51 31.95 -8.53
CA SER A 181 4.32 30.98 -7.46
C SER A 181 3.43 29.81 -7.91
N LEU A 182 3.57 28.66 -7.25
CA LEU A 182 2.63 27.55 -7.36
C LEU A 182 1.58 27.69 -6.25
N SER A 183 0.30 27.68 -6.59
CA SER A 183 -0.78 27.91 -5.63
C SER A 183 -2.00 27.02 -5.91
N GLY A 184 -2.84 26.81 -4.90
CA GLY A 184 -4.12 26.13 -5.07
C GLY A 184 -5.04 26.91 -6.01
N VAL A 185 -5.82 26.18 -6.80
CA VAL A 185 -6.91 26.75 -7.62
C VAL A 185 -7.93 27.41 -6.68
N ASN A 186 -8.46 28.56 -7.08
CA ASN A 186 -9.33 29.47 -6.33
C ASN A 186 -8.65 30.21 -5.17
N HIS A 187 -7.32 30.14 -5.05
CA HIS A 187 -6.60 31.04 -4.16
C HIS A 187 -6.59 32.46 -4.72
N ALA A 188 -6.77 33.46 -3.86
CA ALA A 188 -6.75 34.87 -4.23
C ALA A 188 -5.47 35.56 -3.74
N PHE A 189 -4.90 36.40 -4.58
CA PHE A 189 -3.74 37.25 -4.27
C PHE A 189 -4.11 38.71 -4.48
N VAL A 190 -3.55 39.59 -3.64
CA VAL A 190 -3.70 41.04 -3.74
C VAL A 190 -2.34 41.68 -3.99
N PHE A 191 -2.24 42.51 -5.00
CA PHE A 191 -1.05 43.30 -5.31
C PHE A 191 -1.33 44.77 -5.03
N LYS A 192 -0.55 45.39 -4.15
CA LYS A 192 -0.70 46.81 -3.78
C LYS A 192 0.57 47.59 -4.09
N SER A 193 0.43 48.76 -4.69
CA SER A 193 1.57 49.68 -4.81
C SER A 193 1.90 50.31 -3.45
N SER A 194 3.19 50.54 -3.19
CA SER A 194 3.66 51.17 -1.95
C SER A 194 3.05 52.54 -1.67
N ASP A 195 2.66 53.28 -2.71
CA ASP A 195 2.01 54.60 -2.62
C ASP A 195 0.47 54.53 -2.60
N ARG A 196 -0.10 53.31 -2.61
CA ARG A 196 -1.54 53.02 -2.67
C ARG A 196 -2.25 53.57 -3.90
N SER A 197 -1.53 53.93 -4.96
CA SER A 197 -2.11 54.37 -6.23
C SER A 197 -2.89 53.25 -6.93
N TYR A 198 -2.58 51.98 -6.62
CA TYR A 198 -3.15 50.82 -7.28
C TYR A 198 -3.27 49.60 -6.37
N GLU A 199 -4.38 48.87 -6.51
CA GLU A 199 -4.66 47.62 -5.83
C GLU A 199 -5.40 46.67 -6.78
N LYS A 200 -4.88 45.44 -6.95
CA LYS A 200 -5.54 44.41 -7.77
C LYS A 200 -5.59 43.06 -7.10
N VAL A 201 -6.68 42.35 -7.38
CA VAL A 201 -6.93 40.98 -6.98
C VAL A 201 -6.71 40.05 -8.16
N VAL A 202 -5.97 38.95 -7.95
CA VAL A 202 -5.82 37.86 -8.92
C VAL A 202 -6.28 36.56 -8.25
N ILE A 203 -7.19 35.83 -8.88
CA ILE A 203 -7.63 34.51 -8.41
C ILE A 203 -7.03 33.44 -9.33
N VAL A 204 -6.39 32.44 -8.72
CA VAL A 204 -5.76 31.31 -9.42
C VAL A 204 -6.86 30.44 -10.01
N SER A 205 -6.80 30.13 -11.30
CA SER A 205 -7.76 29.23 -11.95
C SER A 205 -7.02 28.19 -12.81
N GLN A 206 -7.66 27.05 -13.09
CA GLN A 206 -7.11 25.96 -13.90
C GLN A 206 -6.87 26.35 -15.38
N SER A 207 -7.32 27.54 -15.74
CA SER A 207 -7.13 28.15 -17.03
C SER A 207 -6.12 29.30 -16.88
N ARG A 208 -4.81 29.09 -17.19
CA ARG A 208 -3.71 30.12 -17.30
C ARG A 208 -4.25 31.55 -17.56
N PRO A 209 -3.60 32.54 -16.94
CA PRO A 209 -2.88 33.55 -17.74
C PRO A 209 -1.55 33.98 -17.09
N LEU A 210 -0.67 34.60 -17.89
CA LEU A 210 0.34 35.55 -17.39
C LEU A 210 -0.35 36.90 -17.23
N VAL A 211 -0.41 37.47 -16.02
CA VAL A 211 -1.02 38.78 -15.79
C VAL A 211 0.05 39.86 -15.98
N VAL A 212 -0.11 40.71 -16.99
CA VAL A 212 0.72 41.92 -17.19
C VAL A 212 -0.15 43.12 -16.79
N LEU A 213 0.31 43.93 -15.84
CA LEU A 213 -0.44 45.07 -15.31
C LEU A 213 -0.22 46.31 -16.20
N GLU A 214 -0.74 46.30 -17.42
CA GLU A 214 -0.74 47.47 -18.33
C GLU A 214 -2.13 48.12 -18.42
N ASP A 215 -2.16 49.42 -18.72
CA ASP A 215 -3.35 50.25 -18.74
C ASP A 215 -4.46 49.68 -19.67
N ASP A 216 -5.66 49.47 -19.10
CA ASP A 216 -6.97 49.35 -19.75
C ASP A 216 -7.30 48.16 -20.70
N THR A 217 -7.02 46.90 -20.33
CA THR A 217 -7.91 45.70 -20.59
C THR A 217 -7.23 44.39 -20.17
N ILE A 218 -7.99 43.38 -19.70
CA ILE A 218 -7.46 42.03 -19.37
C ILE A 218 -8.22 40.93 -20.12
N SER A 219 -7.48 39.95 -20.65
CA SER A 219 -7.98 38.66 -21.15
C SER A 219 -7.20 37.49 -20.53
N ILE A 220 -7.90 36.37 -20.30
CA ILE A 220 -7.44 35.12 -19.65
C ILE A 220 -7.03 34.11 -20.73
N CYS A 221 -5.95 33.33 -20.56
CA CYS A 221 -5.59 32.29 -21.53
C CYS A 221 -4.83 31.10 -20.92
N ALA A 222 -5.53 29.95 -20.83
CA ALA A 222 -5.18 28.61 -20.32
C ALA A 222 -4.15 27.82 -21.11
N HIS A 223 -3.29 27.04 -20.43
CA HIS A 223 -2.90 25.75 -20.99
C HIS A 223 -3.34 24.66 -20.03
N THR A 224 -3.87 23.61 -20.65
CA THR A 224 -4.16 22.30 -20.08
C THR A 224 -2.90 21.71 -19.44
N LEU A 225 -2.99 21.30 -18.18
CA LEU A 225 -2.19 20.18 -17.69
C LEU A 225 -2.63 18.97 -18.51
N GLU A 226 -1.67 18.16 -18.97
CA GLU A 226 -2.00 16.86 -19.56
C GLU A 226 -2.90 16.10 -18.57
N GLU A 227 -3.92 15.40 -19.09
CA GLU A 227 -4.74 14.55 -18.22
C GLU A 227 -3.83 13.59 -17.45
N PRO A 228 -4.12 13.31 -16.17
CA PRO A 228 -3.35 12.34 -15.41
C PRO A 228 -3.24 11.04 -16.20
N THR A 229 -2.02 10.62 -16.49
CA THR A 229 -1.72 9.36 -17.19
C THR A 229 -2.00 8.14 -16.31
N GLU A 230 -2.56 8.36 -15.12
CA GLU A 230 -2.77 7.38 -14.08
C GLU A 230 -4.14 7.58 -13.45
N THR A 231 -4.75 6.50 -13.02
CA THR A 231 -6.04 6.53 -12.34
C THR A 231 -6.10 5.47 -11.27
N SER A 232 -6.70 5.86 -10.17
CA SER A 232 -7.33 4.91 -9.28
C SER A 232 -8.55 4.33 -9.97
N CYS A 233 -8.65 3.00 -9.95
CA CYS A 233 -9.89 2.32 -10.33
C CYS A 233 -10.79 2.08 -9.11
N HIS A 234 -10.66 2.88 -8.04
CA HIS A 234 -11.31 2.64 -6.77
C HIS A 234 -12.83 2.52 -6.88
N GLN A 235 -13.49 3.32 -7.71
CA GLN A 235 -14.95 3.17 -7.91
C GLN A 235 -15.33 1.78 -8.44
N ILE A 236 -14.53 1.21 -9.35
CA ILE A 236 -14.73 -0.14 -9.90
C ILE A 236 -14.45 -1.19 -8.81
N ILE A 237 -13.39 -0.99 -8.03
CA ILE A 237 -12.98 -1.91 -6.97
C ILE A 237 -13.96 -1.88 -5.77
N ALA A 238 -14.45 -0.71 -5.39
CA ALA A 238 -15.42 -0.48 -4.32
C ALA A 238 -16.77 -1.10 -4.66
N ALA A 239 -17.17 -1.10 -5.94
CA ALA A 239 -18.36 -1.82 -6.38
C ALA A 239 -18.27 -3.35 -6.16
N GLN A 240 -17.06 -3.90 -5.96
CA GLN A 240 -16.82 -5.32 -5.66
C GLN A 240 -16.57 -5.59 -4.16
N ILE A 241 -17.06 -4.73 -3.26
CA ILE A 241 -16.79 -4.84 -1.82
C ILE A 241 -17.21 -6.20 -1.22
N SER A 242 -18.27 -6.82 -1.74
CA SER A 242 -18.74 -8.14 -1.29
C SER A 242 -17.75 -9.27 -1.60
N GLU A 243 -16.83 -9.06 -2.54
CA GLU A 243 -15.82 -10.05 -2.93
C GLU A 243 -14.50 -9.88 -2.16
N ARG A 244 -14.35 -8.78 -1.40
CA ARG A 244 -13.16 -8.51 -0.62
C ARG A 244 -13.00 -9.50 0.54
N THR A 245 -11.76 -9.89 0.79
CA THR A 245 -11.33 -10.88 1.78
C THR A 245 -9.93 -10.54 2.31
N ALA A 246 -9.37 -11.41 3.15
CA ALA A 246 -8.11 -11.26 3.85
C ALA A 246 -8.09 -10.12 4.89
N HIS A 247 -6.93 -9.94 5.52
CA HIS A 247 -6.72 -8.88 6.50
C HIS A 247 -6.93 -7.49 5.86
N ARG A 248 -7.61 -6.57 6.58
CA ARG A 248 -8.01 -5.23 6.09
C ARG A 248 -8.86 -5.23 4.80
N ASN A 249 -9.47 -6.35 4.41
CA ASN A 249 -10.30 -6.47 3.21
C ASN A 249 -9.59 -6.07 1.91
N MET A 250 -8.28 -6.35 1.81
CA MET A 250 -7.44 -5.92 0.68
C MET A 250 -7.25 -7.00 -0.39
N GLY A 251 -7.67 -8.23 -0.13
CA GLY A 251 -7.68 -9.32 -1.11
C GLY A 251 -9.07 -9.51 -1.72
N PHE A 252 -9.17 -10.23 -2.83
CA PHE A 252 -10.43 -10.60 -3.49
C PHE A 252 -10.54 -12.11 -3.59
N SER A 253 -11.72 -12.68 -3.34
CA SER A 253 -11.90 -14.12 -3.51
C SER A 253 -11.64 -14.56 -4.96
N TYR A 254 -11.01 -15.72 -5.14
CA TYR A 254 -10.88 -16.34 -6.45
C TYR A 254 -12.04 -17.32 -6.68
N PRO A 255 -12.66 -17.41 -7.88
CA PRO A 255 -12.29 -16.81 -9.17
C PRO A 255 -12.86 -15.40 -9.45
N ALA A 256 -13.60 -14.81 -8.51
CA ALA A 256 -14.24 -13.52 -8.72
C ALA A 256 -13.22 -12.40 -9.07
N SER A 257 -12.03 -12.49 -8.49
CA SER A 257 -10.86 -11.66 -8.85
C SER A 257 -10.40 -11.74 -10.31
N ILE A 258 -10.65 -12.83 -11.05
CA ILE A 258 -10.25 -12.95 -12.47
C ILE A 258 -10.99 -11.90 -13.32
N SER A 259 -12.32 -11.88 -13.21
CA SER A 259 -13.17 -10.94 -13.95
C SER A 259 -12.85 -9.50 -13.57
N LEU A 260 -12.53 -9.25 -12.30
CA LEU A 260 -12.11 -7.94 -11.83
C LEU A 260 -10.82 -7.49 -12.52
N VAL A 261 -9.75 -8.30 -12.50
CA VAL A 261 -8.45 -7.94 -13.10
C VAL A 261 -8.60 -7.67 -14.61
N GLN A 262 -9.33 -8.52 -15.32
CA GLN A 262 -9.56 -8.34 -16.76
C GLN A 262 -10.38 -7.08 -17.06
N GLY A 263 -11.41 -6.80 -16.25
CA GLY A 263 -12.22 -5.59 -16.36
C GLY A 263 -11.42 -4.32 -16.11
N LEU A 264 -10.59 -4.31 -15.05
CA LEU A 264 -9.68 -3.21 -14.73
C LEU A 264 -8.67 -2.97 -15.85
N ALA A 265 -8.00 -4.02 -16.34
CA ALA A 265 -7.05 -3.91 -17.44
C ALA A 265 -7.70 -3.36 -18.71
N SER A 266 -8.94 -3.78 -19.00
CA SER A 266 -9.69 -3.28 -20.17
C SER A 266 -10.07 -1.81 -20.02
N HIS A 267 -10.55 -1.41 -18.83
CA HIS A 267 -10.85 0.00 -18.53
C HIS A 267 -9.63 0.90 -18.67
N LEU A 268 -8.51 0.51 -18.05
CA LEU A 268 -7.25 1.26 -18.11
C LEU A 268 -6.75 1.45 -19.55
N ARG A 269 -6.84 0.41 -20.40
CA ARG A 269 -6.50 0.51 -21.82
C ARG A 269 -7.41 1.49 -22.58
N MET A 270 -8.72 1.46 -22.32
CA MET A 270 -9.68 2.35 -22.98
C MET A 270 -9.45 3.82 -22.62
N GLU A 271 -9.12 4.08 -21.35
CA GLU A 271 -8.85 5.42 -20.83
C GLU A 271 -7.43 5.91 -21.15
N GLY A 272 -6.53 5.02 -21.61
CA GLY A 272 -5.12 5.34 -21.80
C GLY A 272 -4.39 5.65 -20.49
N LYS A 273 -4.82 5.03 -19.38
CA LYS A 273 -4.29 5.30 -18.03
C LYS A 273 -3.61 4.08 -17.43
N ARG A 274 -2.79 4.35 -16.41
CA ARG A 274 -2.09 3.34 -15.59
C ARG A 274 -2.73 3.19 -14.23
N PHE A 275 -2.67 1.99 -13.67
CA PHE A 275 -3.26 1.64 -12.38
C PHE A 275 -2.49 2.28 -11.23
N VAL A 276 -3.24 2.83 -10.27
CA VAL A 276 -2.74 3.23 -8.95
C VAL A 276 -3.55 2.51 -7.89
N ASP A 277 -2.86 1.90 -6.93
CA ASP A 277 -3.45 1.14 -5.84
C ASP A 277 -3.79 2.08 -4.66
N GLU A 278 -5.01 2.59 -4.60
CA GLU A 278 -5.43 3.47 -3.48
C GLU A 278 -5.56 2.77 -2.13
N ASP A 279 -5.69 1.44 -2.10
CA ASP A 279 -5.68 0.70 -0.83
C ASP A 279 -4.27 0.61 -0.24
N PHE A 280 -3.24 0.85 -1.06
CA PHE A 280 -1.84 0.90 -0.65
C PHE A 280 -1.08 1.96 -1.48
N PRO A 281 -1.38 3.25 -1.25
CA PRO A 281 -1.00 4.32 -2.16
C PRO A 281 0.52 4.52 -2.20
N PRO A 282 1.07 4.86 -3.38
CA PRO A 282 2.48 5.14 -3.52
C PRO A 282 2.90 6.37 -2.69
N GLN A 283 4.10 6.33 -2.13
CA GLN A 283 4.70 7.48 -1.45
C GLN A 283 5.36 8.41 -2.48
N SER A 284 5.60 9.67 -2.11
CA SER A 284 6.12 10.70 -3.02
C SER A 284 7.49 10.38 -3.63
N ASP A 285 8.28 9.53 -2.98
CA ASP A 285 9.61 9.09 -3.41
C ASP A 285 9.60 7.75 -4.18
N TRP A 286 8.42 7.13 -4.34
CA TRP A 286 8.31 5.88 -5.09
C TRP A 286 8.20 6.16 -6.58
N VAL A 287 8.78 5.26 -7.37
CA VAL A 287 8.75 5.33 -8.83
C VAL A 287 8.21 4.02 -9.39
N ARG A 288 7.58 4.08 -10.56
CA ARG A 288 7.12 2.87 -11.25
C ARG A 288 8.32 2.06 -11.71
N ALA A 289 8.29 0.75 -11.42
CA ALA A 289 9.29 -0.16 -11.92
C ALA A 289 9.34 -0.16 -13.45
N TYR A 290 8.18 -0.10 -14.12
CA TYR A 290 8.10 0.00 -15.57
C TYR A 290 8.89 1.19 -16.11
N ASP A 291 8.70 2.39 -15.55
CA ASP A 291 9.37 3.61 -16.00
C ASP A 291 10.86 3.59 -15.68
N PHE A 292 11.22 3.15 -14.47
CA PHE A 292 12.61 3.07 -14.01
C PHE A 292 13.46 2.13 -14.87
N PHE A 293 12.89 1.01 -15.31
CA PHE A 293 13.56 0.06 -16.21
C PHE A 293 13.24 0.28 -17.68
N HIS A 294 12.69 1.44 -18.06
CA HIS A 294 12.42 1.80 -19.46
C HIS A 294 11.56 0.77 -20.22
N GLY A 295 10.57 0.20 -19.54
CA GLY A 295 9.69 -0.86 -20.06
C GLY A 295 10.32 -2.26 -20.09
N ASP A 296 11.62 -2.41 -19.79
CA ASP A 296 12.26 -3.72 -19.63
C ASP A 296 11.92 -4.31 -18.26
N VAL A 297 10.64 -4.66 -18.07
CA VAL A 297 10.14 -5.36 -16.89
C VAL A 297 9.39 -6.62 -17.28
N ALA A 298 9.48 -7.63 -16.43
CA ALA A 298 8.65 -8.82 -16.52
C ALA A 298 8.47 -9.42 -15.12
N ILE A 299 7.37 -10.14 -14.91
CA ILE A 299 7.17 -10.91 -13.67
C ILE A 299 8.37 -11.83 -13.43
N VAL A 300 8.78 -12.54 -14.48
CA VAL A 300 9.94 -13.42 -14.47
C VAL A 300 10.72 -13.25 -15.77
N LYS A 301 12.05 -13.08 -15.68
CA LYS A 301 12.97 -12.94 -16.83
C LYS A 301 13.87 -14.16 -16.98
N LYS A 302 14.39 -14.71 -15.87
CA LYS A 302 15.35 -15.83 -15.87
C LYS A 302 14.83 -17.08 -15.14
N GLY A 303 13.52 -17.28 -15.20
CA GLY A 303 12.84 -18.37 -14.51
C GLY A 303 12.74 -18.15 -13.00
N PHE A 304 11.83 -18.87 -12.36
CA PHE A 304 11.71 -18.87 -10.91
C PHE A 304 12.83 -19.74 -10.33
N SER A 305 13.89 -19.09 -9.85
CA SER A 305 15.06 -19.75 -9.28
C SER A 305 15.12 -19.55 -7.78
N ALA A 306 15.45 -20.63 -7.07
CA ALA A 306 15.78 -20.56 -5.65
C ALA A 306 16.98 -19.65 -5.37
N THR A 307 17.82 -19.30 -6.35
CA THR A 307 18.94 -18.36 -6.20
C THR A 307 18.64 -16.90 -6.53
N ALA A 308 17.42 -16.61 -7.02
CA ALA A 308 17.06 -15.25 -7.42
C ALA A 308 16.73 -14.32 -6.22
N PRO A 309 15.96 -14.74 -5.19
CA PRO A 309 15.57 -13.83 -4.10
C PRO A 309 16.74 -13.30 -3.31
N ARG A 310 16.86 -11.98 -3.23
CA ARG A 310 17.82 -11.28 -2.38
C ARG A 310 17.08 -10.33 -1.45
N GLN A 311 17.43 -10.38 -0.16
CA GLN A 311 16.86 -9.46 0.81
C GLN A 311 17.43 -8.04 0.59
N GLY A 312 16.56 -7.03 0.73
CA GLY A 312 16.96 -5.63 0.73
C GLY A 312 17.05 -5.05 2.15
N SER A 313 16.75 -3.76 2.30
CA SER A 313 16.93 -3.03 3.56
C SER A 313 15.88 -3.30 4.66
N VAL A 314 14.91 -4.18 4.42
CA VAL A 314 13.87 -4.55 5.41
C VAL A 314 14.28 -5.84 6.11
N GLY A 315 14.05 -5.92 7.42
CA GLY A 315 14.34 -7.09 8.26
C GLY A 315 13.39 -8.27 8.06
N ASN A 316 13.04 -8.64 6.83
CA ASN A 316 12.03 -9.63 6.49
C ASN A 316 12.62 -10.96 5.96
N CYS A 317 13.78 -11.38 6.49
CA CYS A 317 14.41 -12.65 6.09
C CYS A 317 13.45 -13.85 6.12
N TRP A 318 12.49 -13.85 7.04
CA TRP A 318 11.42 -14.84 7.16
C TRP A 318 10.56 -14.98 5.89
N LEU A 319 10.35 -13.89 5.16
CA LEU A 319 9.65 -13.84 3.89
C LEU A 319 10.57 -14.28 2.75
N ILE A 320 11.77 -13.71 2.68
CA ILE A 320 12.69 -13.93 1.54
C ILE A 320 13.22 -15.37 1.50
N GLN A 321 13.50 -15.98 2.65
CA GLN A 321 13.83 -17.42 2.71
C GLN A 321 12.70 -18.29 2.17
N SER A 322 11.44 -17.88 2.37
CA SER A 322 10.28 -18.63 1.92
C SER A 322 10.05 -18.45 0.43
N LEU A 323 10.33 -17.27 -0.14
CA LEU A 323 10.36 -17.08 -1.61
C LEU A 323 11.43 -17.97 -2.26
N SER A 324 12.61 -18.00 -1.65
CA SER A 324 13.73 -18.82 -2.09
C SER A 324 13.42 -20.32 -1.99
N GLY A 325 12.84 -20.76 -0.87
CA GLY A 325 12.38 -22.13 -0.67
C GLY A 325 11.28 -22.50 -1.66
N ALA A 326 10.25 -21.67 -1.82
CA ALA A 326 9.15 -21.92 -2.75
C ALA A 326 9.61 -22.03 -4.21
N ALA A 327 10.72 -21.38 -4.58
CA ALA A 327 11.20 -21.39 -5.96
C ALA A 327 11.81 -22.73 -6.41
N ILE A 328 11.95 -23.71 -5.51
CA ILE A 328 12.18 -25.11 -5.92
C ILE A 328 10.92 -25.76 -6.53
N ARG A 329 9.76 -25.08 -6.46
CA ARG A 329 8.48 -25.42 -7.10
C ARG A 329 8.05 -24.30 -8.06
N PRO A 330 8.79 -24.05 -9.16
CA PRO A 330 8.62 -22.87 -10.01
C PRO A 330 7.21 -22.75 -10.60
N LYS A 331 6.55 -23.87 -10.90
CA LYS A 331 5.18 -23.89 -11.42
C LYS A 331 4.16 -23.34 -10.42
N GLU A 332 4.36 -23.57 -9.14
CA GLU A 332 3.46 -23.04 -8.11
C GLU A 332 3.66 -21.53 -7.94
N ILE A 333 4.89 -21.03 -8.02
CA ILE A 333 5.12 -19.57 -8.07
C ILE A 333 4.51 -18.96 -9.33
N GLN A 334 4.60 -19.62 -10.49
CA GLN A 334 3.93 -19.14 -11.70
C GLN A 334 2.42 -18.99 -11.48
N ASN A 335 1.78 -19.96 -10.81
CA ASN A 335 0.35 -19.93 -10.50
C ASN A 335 -0.07 -18.74 -9.63
N VAL A 336 0.84 -18.18 -8.81
CA VAL A 336 0.58 -16.98 -8.02
C VAL A 336 0.31 -15.77 -8.92
N PHE A 337 0.89 -15.73 -10.12
CA PHE A 337 0.78 -14.63 -11.08
C PHE A 337 -0.13 -14.94 -12.28
N CYS A 338 -0.95 -15.99 -12.20
CA CYS A 338 -1.76 -16.45 -13.34
C CYS A 338 -2.68 -15.37 -13.93
N LEU A 339 -3.09 -14.38 -13.12
CA LEU A 339 -3.96 -13.29 -13.56
C LEU A 339 -3.23 -12.17 -14.30
N CYS A 340 -1.90 -12.18 -14.29
CA CYS A 340 -1.08 -11.20 -14.97
C CYS A 340 -0.66 -11.66 -16.38
N GLU A 341 -0.83 -12.93 -16.75
CA GLU A 341 -0.34 -13.47 -18.04
C GLU A 341 -0.90 -12.74 -19.28
N SER A 342 -2.07 -12.10 -19.16
CA SER A 342 -2.74 -11.34 -20.22
C SER A 342 -2.83 -9.82 -19.95
N VAL A 343 -2.19 -9.37 -18.88
CA VAL A 343 -2.17 -7.95 -18.50
C VAL A 343 -0.90 -7.32 -19.05
N ASP A 344 -1.07 -6.20 -19.74
CA ASP A 344 0.06 -5.45 -20.30
C ASP A 344 0.82 -4.76 -19.15
N PRO A 345 2.12 -5.01 -18.96
CA PRO A 345 2.91 -4.39 -17.88
C PRO A 345 2.89 -2.86 -17.90
N SER A 346 2.68 -2.23 -19.07
CA SER A 346 2.60 -0.76 -19.19
C SER A 346 1.40 -0.16 -18.47
N LEU A 347 0.36 -0.96 -18.18
CA LEU A 347 -0.77 -0.53 -17.37
C LEU A 347 -0.42 -0.41 -15.89
N GLY A 348 0.72 -0.93 -15.45
CA GLY A 348 1.10 -0.92 -14.05
C GLY A 348 0.16 -1.71 -13.14
N LEU A 349 -0.68 -2.60 -13.67
CA LEU A 349 -1.63 -3.42 -12.90
C LEU A 349 -1.07 -4.84 -12.71
N TYR A 350 -0.94 -5.25 -11.46
CA TYR A 350 -0.48 -6.58 -11.08
C TYR A 350 -1.46 -7.22 -10.09
N ALA A 351 -1.52 -8.55 -10.11
CA ALA A 351 -2.42 -9.34 -9.29
C ALA A 351 -1.68 -10.59 -8.78
N VAL A 352 -1.58 -10.70 -7.46
CA VAL A 352 -0.88 -11.79 -6.76
C VAL A 352 -1.91 -12.66 -6.05
N THR A 353 -2.04 -13.91 -6.47
CA THR A 353 -3.04 -14.87 -5.97
C THR A 353 -2.42 -15.81 -4.95
N PHE A 354 -2.84 -15.69 -3.70
CA PHE A 354 -2.38 -16.52 -2.59
C PHE A 354 -3.40 -17.60 -2.22
N HIS A 355 -2.89 -18.74 -1.79
CA HIS A 355 -3.69 -19.76 -1.12
C HIS A 355 -3.98 -19.36 0.33
N SER A 356 -5.12 -19.84 0.84
CA SER A 356 -5.37 -19.90 2.27
C SER A 356 -5.18 -21.33 2.79
N GLU A 357 -5.10 -21.50 4.11
CA GLU A 357 -5.10 -22.84 4.73
C GLU A 357 -6.44 -23.57 4.57
N GLU A 358 -7.53 -22.85 4.30
CA GLU A 358 -8.79 -23.46 3.90
C GLU A 358 -8.62 -24.13 2.53
N PRO A 359 -8.85 -25.46 2.42
CA PRO A 359 -8.63 -26.19 1.18
C PRO A 359 -9.38 -25.59 -0.01
N GLY A 360 -8.64 -25.33 -1.10
CA GLY A 360 -9.20 -24.80 -2.34
C GLY A 360 -9.51 -23.30 -2.34
N LYS A 361 -9.45 -22.62 -1.19
CA LYS A 361 -9.71 -21.19 -1.11
C LYS A 361 -8.44 -20.38 -1.39
N LYS A 362 -8.60 -19.37 -2.24
CA LYS A 362 -7.55 -18.45 -2.67
C LYS A 362 -8.06 -17.01 -2.63
N TYR A 363 -7.13 -16.08 -2.48
CA TYR A 363 -7.42 -14.66 -2.54
C TYR A 363 -6.36 -13.92 -3.37
N THR A 364 -6.79 -12.89 -4.08
CA THR A 364 -5.96 -12.11 -4.99
C THR A 364 -5.75 -10.71 -4.43
N VAL A 365 -4.50 -10.29 -4.32
CA VAL A 365 -4.12 -8.92 -3.95
C VAL A 365 -3.77 -8.16 -5.22
N LEU A 366 -4.48 -7.06 -5.48
CA LEU A 366 -4.15 -6.12 -6.56
C LEU A 366 -3.05 -5.17 -6.10
N LEU A 367 -2.14 -4.85 -7.02
CA LEU A 367 -0.97 -3.99 -6.77
C LEU A 367 -0.70 -3.12 -7.99
N ASP A 368 -0.21 -1.91 -7.76
CA ASP A 368 0.57 -1.18 -8.75
C ASP A 368 2.08 -1.51 -8.65
N ASP A 369 2.88 -0.99 -9.58
CA ASP A 369 4.34 -1.20 -9.62
C ASP A 369 5.17 -0.04 -9.07
N TYR A 370 4.56 0.86 -8.30
CA TYR A 370 5.34 1.85 -7.55
C TYR A 370 6.16 1.18 -6.46
N CYS A 371 7.46 1.42 -6.46
CA CYS A 371 8.37 0.89 -5.46
C CYS A 371 9.39 1.97 -5.05
N PRO A 372 9.91 1.92 -3.82
CA PRO A 372 11.08 2.68 -3.46
C PRO A 372 12.30 2.14 -4.23
N MET A 373 12.90 3.00 -5.04
CA MET A 373 14.03 2.67 -5.90
C MET A 373 15.14 3.71 -5.76
N HIS A 374 16.38 3.28 -5.98
CA HIS A 374 17.53 4.15 -6.12
C HIS A 374 18.29 3.81 -7.40
N SER A 375 19.28 2.93 -7.34
CA SER A 375 19.94 2.34 -8.53
C SER A 375 19.25 1.06 -9.02
N ASP A 376 18.31 0.58 -8.22
CA ASP A 376 17.54 -0.66 -8.31
C ASP A 376 16.45 -0.63 -7.22
N PHE A 377 15.66 -1.69 -7.07
CA PHE A 377 14.78 -1.88 -5.90
C PHE A 377 15.56 -1.75 -4.58
N VAL A 378 15.03 -0.98 -3.64
CA VAL A 378 15.61 -0.76 -2.29
C VAL A 378 15.39 -1.96 -1.38
N TYR A 379 14.23 -2.62 -1.51
CA TYR A 379 13.86 -3.79 -0.72
C TYR A 379 14.20 -5.10 -1.45
N ALA A 380 13.39 -6.14 -1.33
CA ALA A 380 13.71 -7.43 -1.94
C ALA A 380 13.69 -7.36 -3.46
N LYS A 381 14.61 -8.11 -4.07
CA LYS A 381 14.82 -8.09 -5.52
C LYS A 381 15.44 -9.36 -6.05
N SER A 382 15.43 -9.50 -7.37
CA SER A 382 16.10 -10.59 -8.07
C SER A 382 17.58 -10.28 -8.29
N TYR A 383 18.46 -11.23 -7.94
CA TYR A 383 19.86 -11.23 -8.38
C TYR A 383 19.98 -11.66 -9.85
N ALA A 384 19.01 -12.43 -10.36
CA ALA A 384 19.11 -13.05 -11.68
C ALA A 384 19.00 -12.02 -12.83
N ALA A 385 18.11 -11.04 -12.69
CA ALA A 385 17.92 -9.98 -13.67
C ALA A 385 17.31 -8.71 -13.04
N LYS A 386 17.77 -7.54 -13.50
CA LYS A 386 17.10 -6.26 -13.24
C LYS A 386 15.73 -6.24 -13.93
N GLY A 387 14.75 -5.55 -13.33
CA GLY A 387 13.38 -5.48 -13.83
C GLY A 387 12.59 -6.79 -13.74
N GLU A 388 13.09 -7.80 -13.01
CA GLU A 388 12.33 -9.00 -12.68
C GLU A 388 11.47 -8.76 -11.43
N LEU A 389 10.13 -8.88 -11.57
CA LEU A 389 9.18 -8.31 -10.62
C LEU A 389 8.58 -9.28 -9.59
N TRP A 390 8.71 -10.60 -9.77
CA TRP A 390 7.98 -11.55 -8.91
C TRP A 390 8.34 -11.43 -7.42
N ILE A 391 9.62 -11.20 -7.09
CA ILE A 391 10.09 -10.97 -5.71
C ILE A 391 9.52 -9.67 -5.13
N PRO A 392 9.75 -8.48 -5.73
CA PRO A 392 9.24 -7.23 -5.16
C PRO A 392 7.71 -7.16 -5.14
N LEU A 393 7.00 -7.78 -6.11
CA LEU A 393 5.54 -7.82 -6.09
C LEU A 393 4.98 -8.68 -4.95
N ILE A 394 5.56 -9.86 -4.69
CA ILE A 394 5.13 -10.66 -3.53
C ILE A 394 5.48 -9.93 -2.22
N GLU A 395 6.67 -9.33 -2.12
CA GLU A 395 7.05 -8.54 -0.95
C GLU A 395 6.06 -7.38 -0.72
N LYS A 396 5.70 -6.64 -1.77
CA LYS A 396 4.70 -5.57 -1.72
C LYS A 396 3.32 -6.08 -1.34
N ALA A 397 2.90 -7.25 -1.82
CA ALA A 397 1.62 -7.87 -1.44
C ALA A 397 1.59 -8.15 0.07
N PHE A 398 2.66 -8.71 0.62
CA PHE A 398 2.78 -8.92 2.06
C PHE A 398 2.85 -7.60 2.83
N ALA A 399 3.60 -6.61 2.34
CA ALA A 399 3.67 -5.27 2.93
C ALA A 399 2.26 -4.66 3.02
N LYS A 400 1.49 -4.69 1.93
CA LYS A 400 0.09 -4.26 1.89
C LYS A 400 -0.72 -4.99 2.97
N MET A 401 -0.71 -6.33 3.00
CA MET A 401 -1.46 -7.15 3.98
C MET A 401 -1.19 -6.80 5.45
N VAL A 402 0.07 -6.48 5.80
CA VAL A 402 0.45 -6.12 7.17
C VAL A 402 0.31 -4.63 7.46
N GLY A 403 0.31 -3.78 6.43
CA GLY A 403 0.07 -2.34 6.51
C GLY A 403 1.21 -1.43 6.04
N GLY A 404 2.37 -2.00 5.69
CA GLY A 404 3.53 -1.26 5.22
C GLY A 404 4.78 -2.12 5.18
N TYR A 405 5.80 -1.67 4.44
CA TYR A 405 7.09 -2.38 4.34
C TYR A 405 7.82 -2.45 5.69
N ILE A 406 7.78 -1.39 6.50
CA ILE A 406 8.39 -1.37 7.84
C ILE A 406 7.70 -2.39 8.77
N ASP A 407 6.42 -2.65 8.54
CA ASP A 407 5.63 -3.58 9.33
C ASP A 407 5.83 -5.04 8.92
N LEU A 408 6.69 -5.33 7.94
CA LEU A 408 7.22 -6.67 7.67
C LEU A 408 8.35 -7.08 8.62
N ALA A 409 8.79 -6.17 9.50
CA ALA A 409 9.75 -6.51 10.53
C ALA A 409 9.14 -7.57 11.49
N PRO A 410 9.93 -8.56 11.96
CA PRO A 410 9.40 -9.80 12.56
C PRO A 410 8.60 -9.60 13.85
N SER A 411 8.68 -8.44 14.49
CA SER A 411 8.01 -8.12 15.74
C SER A 411 6.61 -7.51 15.58
N LYS A 412 6.17 -7.25 14.34
CA LYS A 412 4.98 -6.43 14.06
C LYS A 412 3.80 -7.18 13.44
N HIS A 413 3.94 -8.47 13.13
CA HIS A 413 2.91 -9.28 12.50
C HIS A 413 2.93 -10.75 12.94
N SER A 414 1.82 -11.45 12.76
CA SER A 414 1.69 -12.87 13.12
C SER A 414 2.15 -13.85 12.02
N PHE A 415 2.50 -13.35 10.83
CA PHE A 415 3.05 -14.21 9.78
C PHE A 415 4.41 -14.78 10.16
N ASN A 416 4.64 -16.01 9.72
CA ASN A 416 5.88 -16.74 9.91
C ASN A 416 6.25 -17.41 8.56
N PRO A 417 7.41 -18.04 8.44
CA PRO A 417 7.87 -18.59 7.17
C PRO A 417 6.89 -19.61 6.56
N ALA A 418 6.25 -20.45 7.38
CA ALA A 418 5.29 -21.44 6.92
C ALA A 418 4.02 -20.81 6.33
N HIS A 419 3.54 -19.70 6.89
CA HIS A 419 2.40 -18.97 6.31
C HIS A 419 2.69 -18.41 4.91
N VAL A 420 3.94 -18.00 4.65
CA VAL A 420 4.36 -17.57 3.30
C VAL A 420 4.35 -18.77 2.36
N LEU A 421 4.91 -19.91 2.79
CA LEU A 421 4.92 -21.12 1.99
C LEU A 421 3.49 -21.57 1.66
N VAL A 422 2.58 -21.52 2.63
CA VAL A 422 1.15 -21.76 2.39
C VAL A 422 0.61 -20.78 1.37
N ALA A 423 0.85 -19.47 1.50
CA ALA A 423 0.34 -18.48 0.56
C ALA A 423 0.76 -18.78 -0.89
N LEU A 424 1.99 -19.28 -1.10
CA LEU A 424 2.54 -19.54 -2.42
C LEU A 424 2.22 -20.93 -2.97
N LEU A 425 2.14 -21.94 -2.10
CA LEU A 425 2.13 -23.37 -2.50
C LEU A 425 0.87 -24.12 -2.04
N GLY A 426 0.08 -23.51 -1.16
CA GLY A 426 -1.03 -24.14 -0.45
C GLY A 426 -0.58 -25.03 0.70
N GLY A 427 -1.50 -25.84 1.23
CA GLY A 427 -1.24 -26.72 2.38
C GLY A 427 -1.52 -26.06 3.72
N LYS A 428 -1.00 -26.64 4.80
CA LYS A 428 -1.16 -26.16 6.18
C LYS A 428 0.18 -25.70 6.74
N ALA A 429 0.22 -24.57 7.45
CA ALA A 429 1.46 -24.11 8.05
C ALA A 429 1.89 -25.06 9.17
N LYS A 430 3.12 -25.55 9.10
CA LYS A 430 3.70 -26.40 10.13
C LYS A 430 5.12 -25.95 10.45
N HIS A 431 5.51 -26.22 11.68
CA HIS A 431 6.87 -26.00 12.15
C HIS A 431 7.17 -26.92 13.31
N PHE A 432 8.45 -27.24 13.50
CA PHE A 432 8.94 -27.84 14.73
C PHE A 432 10.24 -27.15 15.13
N GLU A 433 10.43 -27.06 16.43
CA GLU A 433 11.64 -26.50 17.03
C GLU A 433 12.40 -27.56 17.83
N TRP A 434 13.70 -27.34 18.02
CA TRP A 434 14.55 -28.19 18.88
C TRP A 434 15.49 -27.41 19.82
N PHE A 435 15.17 -26.15 20.08
CA PHE A 435 15.89 -25.30 21.03
C PHE A 435 15.33 -25.35 22.45
N SER A 436 14.07 -25.75 22.67
CA SER A 436 13.44 -25.81 24.00
C SER A 436 13.86 -27.01 24.88
N GLY A 437 15.02 -27.61 24.64
CA GLY A 437 15.54 -28.76 25.41
C GLY A 437 15.04 -30.13 24.95
N GLU A 438 15.36 -31.18 25.70
CA GLU A 438 15.20 -32.61 25.31
C GLU A 438 13.76 -33.02 24.95
N ASN A 439 12.75 -32.35 25.52
CA ASN A 439 11.34 -32.64 25.29
C ASN A 439 10.73 -31.93 24.07
N SER A 440 11.51 -31.10 23.36
CA SER A 440 11.03 -30.43 22.15
C SER A 440 10.67 -31.43 21.05
N GLU A 441 9.66 -31.10 20.24
CA GLU A 441 9.16 -32.00 19.20
C GLU A 441 10.25 -32.37 18.18
N GLY A 442 11.10 -31.41 17.81
CA GLY A 442 12.23 -31.65 16.92
C GLY A 442 13.21 -32.66 17.51
N ARG A 443 13.57 -32.57 18.80
CA ARG A 443 14.47 -33.56 19.44
C ARG A 443 13.82 -34.92 19.57
N ARG A 444 12.53 -34.99 19.87
CA ARG A 444 11.78 -36.25 19.86
C ARG A 444 11.86 -36.93 18.49
N LEU A 445 11.61 -36.19 17.41
CA LEU A 445 11.72 -36.72 16.04
C LEU A 445 13.15 -37.13 15.69
N MET A 446 14.17 -36.42 16.17
CA MET A 446 15.57 -36.81 15.97
C MET A 446 15.89 -38.11 16.72
N ASN A 447 15.49 -38.23 17.99
CA ASN A 447 15.68 -39.43 18.82
C ASN A 447 14.94 -40.66 18.26
N GLU A 448 13.78 -40.44 17.65
CA GLU A 448 13.00 -41.47 16.97
C GLU A 448 13.51 -41.77 15.53
N ASN A 449 14.60 -41.15 15.08
CA ASN A 449 15.13 -41.25 13.70
C ASN A 449 14.12 -40.86 12.60
N LYS A 450 13.18 -39.95 12.91
CA LYS A 450 12.12 -39.49 11.99
C LYS A 450 12.38 -38.12 11.38
N PHE A 451 13.33 -37.35 11.91
CA PHE A 451 13.60 -36.00 11.42
C PHE A 451 14.20 -35.98 10.00
N TRP A 452 15.16 -36.86 9.71
CA TRP A 452 15.68 -36.96 8.34
C TRP A 452 14.62 -37.43 7.33
N PRO A 453 13.87 -38.52 7.56
CA PRO A 453 12.73 -38.88 6.71
C PRO A 453 11.71 -37.76 6.46
N LEU A 454 11.52 -36.87 7.44
CA LEU A 454 10.70 -35.68 7.25
C LEU A 454 11.28 -34.75 6.18
N ILE A 455 12.59 -34.43 6.24
CA ILE A 455 13.26 -33.60 5.22
C ILE A 455 13.10 -34.23 3.82
N GLU A 456 13.33 -35.54 3.70
CA GLU A 456 13.19 -36.25 2.42
C GLU A 456 11.78 -36.11 1.86
N ARG A 457 10.78 -36.45 2.66
CA ARG A 457 9.37 -36.35 2.28
C ARG A 457 8.99 -34.94 1.83
N LEU A 458 9.50 -33.91 2.51
CA LEU A 458 9.21 -32.53 2.16
C LEU A 458 9.89 -32.13 0.84
N LEU A 459 11.16 -32.49 0.64
CA LEU A 459 11.90 -32.14 -0.56
C LEU A 459 11.52 -32.97 -1.79
N ASP A 460 11.01 -34.19 -1.61
CA ASP A 460 10.47 -35.06 -2.66
C ASP A 460 9.03 -34.70 -3.04
N SER A 461 8.30 -33.99 -2.17
CA SER A 461 6.93 -33.55 -2.45
C SER A 461 6.88 -32.59 -3.65
N GLU A 462 5.90 -32.75 -4.53
CA GLU A 462 5.67 -31.80 -5.62
C GLU A 462 5.26 -30.39 -5.16
N LYS A 463 4.88 -30.20 -3.89
CA LYS A 463 4.34 -28.92 -3.38
C LYS A 463 4.92 -28.48 -2.05
N SER A 464 5.19 -29.40 -1.14
CA SER A 464 5.78 -29.04 0.16
C SER A 464 7.22 -28.60 -0.03
N VAL A 465 7.66 -27.63 0.78
CA VAL A 465 9.07 -27.21 0.84
C VAL A 465 9.46 -26.88 2.29
N PRO A 466 10.69 -27.23 2.74
CA PRO A 466 11.19 -26.82 4.04
C PRO A 466 12.07 -25.56 3.99
N VAL A 467 11.93 -24.70 5.00
CA VAL A 467 12.86 -23.62 5.33
C VAL A 467 13.21 -23.68 6.81
N CYS A 468 14.28 -23.02 7.25
CA CYS A 468 14.78 -23.16 8.62
C CYS A 468 15.36 -21.88 9.19
N THR A 469 15.46 -21.83 10.51
CA THR A 469 16.03 -20.69 11.24
C THR A 469 17.26 -21.13 12.02
N SER A 470 18.34 -20.34 11.91
CA SER A 470 19.58 -20.56 12.64
C SER A 470 19.43 -20.24 14.13
N LYS A 471 20.28 -20.84 14.97
CA LYS A 471 20.30 -20.55 16.40
C LYS A 471 20.70 -19.10 16.67
N ALA A 472 20.08 -18.51 17.68
CA ALA A 472 20.62 -17.36 18.36
C ALA A 472 21.75 -17.83 19.28
N VAL A 473 22.95 -17.27 19.13
CA VAL A 473 24.05 -17.36 20.12
C VAL A 473 24.56 -15.96 20.43
N ASN A 474 25.41 -15.86 21.46
CA ASN A 474 25.94 -14.60 21.95
C ASN A 474 26.55 -13.77 20.81
N GLY A 475 25.99 -12.60 20.54
CA GLY A 475 26.39 -11.73 19.41
C GLY A 475 25.26 -10.84 18.87
N GLY A 476 24.00 -11.24 19.09
CA GLY A 476 22.81 -10.49 18.65
C GLY A 476 22.31 -10.92 17.27
N ASP A 477 21.09 -10.51 16.94
CA ASP A 477 20.44 -10.84 15.66
C ASP A 477 21.24 -10.31 14.47
N GLY A 478 21.46 -11.15 13.47
CA GLY A 478 22.21 -10.78 12.25
C GLY A 478 23.73 -10.82 12.39
N ALA A 479 24.29 -11.18 13.54
CA ALA A 479 25.73 -11.43 13.69
C ALA A 479 26.14 -12.71 12.94
N VAL A 480 27.32 -12.69 12.31
CA VAL A 480 27.88 -13.83 11.55
C VAL A 480 28.91 -14.54 12.42
N ASP A 481 28.78 -15.86 12.60
CA ASP A 481 29.78 -16.64 13.33
C ASP A 481 31.04 -16.94 12.52
N SER A 482 32.03 -17.55 13.17
CA SER A 482 33.30 -17.96 12.55
C SER A 482 33.14 -19.02 11.46
N LEU A 483 31.98 -19.67 11.35
CA LEU A 483 31.65 -20.64 10.32
C LEU A 483 30.74 -20.05 9.23
N GLY A 484 30.46 -18.74 9.28
CA GLY A 484 29.68 -18.02 8.27
C GLY A 484 28.16 -18.10 8.42
N ILE A 485 27.65 -18.72 9.50
CA ILE A 485 26.21 -18.75 9.80
C ILE A 485 25.80 -17.44 10.47
N VAL A 486 24.76 -16.82 9.92
CA VAL A 486 24.11 -15.63 10.48
C VAL A 486 23.16 -16.07 11.58
N HIS A 487 23.26 -15.47 12.76
CA HIS A 487 22.39 -15.79 13.89
C HIS A 487 20.99 -15.23 13.75
N TYR A 488 20.02 -16.04 14.21
CA TYR A 488 18.59 -15.73 14.17
C TYR A 488 18.12 -15.29 12.78
N HIS A 489 18.59 -16.00 11.76
CA HIS A 489 18.34 -15.70 10.36
C HIS A 489 17.65 -16.86 9.65
N GLY A 490 16.89 -16.53 8.62
CA GLY A 490 16.17 -17.49 7.79
C GLY A 490 16.99 -18.05 6.64
N TYR A 491 16.95 -19.37 6.46
CA TYR A 491 17.62 -20.10 5.40
C TYR A 491 16.66 -21.04 4.68
N SER A 492 16.80 -21.19 3.37
CA SER A 492 16.04 -22.18 2.59
C SER A 492 16.74 -23.52 2.59
N ILE A 493 15.98 -24.62 2.70
CA ILE A 493 16.50 -25.96 2.47
C ILE A 493 16.14 -26.34 1.03
N LEU A 494 17.15 -26.53 0.18
CA LEU A 494 16.94 -26.66 -1.26
C LEU A 494 16.96 -28.12 -1.72
N GLU A 495 17.90 -28.91 -1.20
CA GLU A 495 18.12 -30.28 -1.65
C GLU A 495 18.68 -31.14 -0.51
N TYR A 496 18.52 -32.45 -0.62
CA TYR A 496 19.19 -33.43 0.23
C TYR A 496 19.83 -34.53 -0.62
N ARG A 497 20.90 -35.15 -0.10
CA ARG A 497 21.53 -36.32 -0.70
C ARG A 497 22.02 -37.30 0.36
N LYS A 498 21.80 -38.59 0.09
CA LYS A 498 22.27 -39.71 0.91
C LYS A 498 23.39 -40.46 0.19
N PHE A 499 24.48 -40.67 0.90
CA PHE A 499 25.61 -41.48 0.45
C PHE A 499 25.84 -42.62 1.44
N SER A 500 25.00 -43.66 1.36
CA SER A 500 25.02 -44.81 2.27
C SER A 500 26.39 -45.49 2.34
N GLN A 501 27.11 -45.55 1.22
CA GLN A 501 28.47 -46.09 1.13
C GLN A 501 29.51 -45.32 1.96
N HIS A 502 29.19 -44.08 2.35
CA HIS A 502 30.03 -43.21 3.17
C HIS A 502 29.38 -42.88 4.51
N ASN A 503 28.20 -43.44 4.83
CA ASN A 503 27.37 -43.08 5.97
C ASN A 503 27.19 -41.56 6.10
N LEU A 504 26.89 -40.90 4.99
CA LEU A 504 26.88 -39.45 4.89
C LEU A 504 25.54 -38.93 4.35
N ASN A 505 24.95 -38.00 5.09
CA ASN A 505 23.74 -37.28 4.71
C ASN A 505 24.08 -35.80 4.55
N LEU A 506 23.89 -35.26 3.36
CA LEU A 506 24.15 -33.86 3.04
C LEU A 506 22.87 -33.10 2.76
N ILE A 507 22.81 -31.85 3.25
CA ILE A 507 21.73 -30.91 2.99
C ILE A 507 22.31 -29.70 2.26
N LYS A 508 21.63 -29.25 1.21
CA LYS A 508 21.92 -28.00 0.52
C LYS A 508 21.06 -26.90 1.11
N ILE A 509 21.71 -25.87 1.63
CA ILE A 509 21.10 -24.74 2.30
C ILE A 509 21.38 -23.47 1.50
N ARG A 510 20.47 -22.49 1.57
CA ARG A 510 20.68 -21.17 0.98
C ARG A 510 20.48 -20.03 1.98
N ASN A 511 21.48 -19.14 2.05
CA ASN A 511 21.42 -17.82 2.67
C ASN A 511 20.91 -16.78 1.68
N THR A 512 19.83 -16.06 2.01
CA THR A 512 19.24 -15.06 1.10
C THR A 512 19.90 -13.68 1.14
N TRP A 513 20.86 -13.46 2.05
CA TRP A 513 21.78 -12.31 1.99
C TRP A 513 22.86 -12.47 0.91
N ALA A 514 23.18 -13.72 0.54
CA ALA A 514 24.17 -14.07 -0.48
C ALA A 514 25.53 -13.36 -0.30
N ASN A 515 25.98 -13.25 0.95
CA ASN A 515 27.25 -12.63 1.32
C ASN A 515 28.04 -13.42 2.37
N THR A 516 27.47 -14.51 2.90
CA THR A 516 28.13 -15.44 3.83
C THR A 516 27.62 -16.85 3.61
N GLU A 517 28.52 -17.82 3.72
CA GLU A 517 28.27 -19.24 3.49
C GLU A 517 28.97 -20.10 4.53
N TRP A 518 28.54 -21.36 4.64
CA TRP A 518 29.11 -22.32 5.57
C TRP A 518 30.59 -22.61 5.29
N GLY A 519 31.43 -22.33 6.28
CA GLY A 519 32.88 -22.58 6.23
C GLY A 519 33.32 -23.95 6.78
N GLY A 520 32.38 -24.79 7.23
CA GLY A 520 32.68 -26.10 7.80
C GLY A 520 32.69 -27.24 6.76
N SER A 521 32.49 -28.47 7.24
CA SER A 521 32.49 -29.68 6.40
C SER A 521 31.48 -29.59 5.26
N PHE A 522 31.92 -29.86 4.04
CA PHE A 522 31.18 -29.74 2.78
C PHE A 522 30.74 -28.32 2.37
N GLY A 523 31.22 -27.29 3.08
CA GLY A 523 31.15 -25.92 2.57
C GLY A 523 31.96 -25.74 1.28
N ASP A 524 31.81 -24.60 0.60
CA ASP A 524 32.33 -24.44 -0.76
C ASP A 524 33.83 -24.69 -0.94
N ASN A 525 34.62 -24.24 0.02
CA ASN A 525 36.07 -24.35 0.04
C ASN A 525 36.59 -25.50 0.94
N SER A 526 35.69 -26.40 1.33
CA SER A 526 35.97 -27.53 2.23
C SER A 526 36.91 -28.56 1.59
N LYS A 527 37.85 -29.08 2.38
CA LYS A 527 38.80 -30.12 1.94
C LYS A 527 38.11 -31.47 1.70
N GLU A 528 36.91 -31.64 2.23
CA GLU A 528 36.04 -32.79 2.11
C GLU A 528 35.73 -33.08 0.64
N TRP A 529 35.59 -32.05 -0.21
CA TRP A 529 35.39 -32.22 -1.65
C TRP A 529 36.57 -32.92 -2.35
N GLN A 530 37.80 -32.71 -1.85
CA GLN A 530 38.99 -33.39 -2.36
C GLN A 530 39.07 -34.84 -1.84
N LYS A 531 38.56 -35.09 -0.63
CA LYS A 531 38.47 -36.43 -0.04
C LYS A 531 37.41 -37.29 -0.73
N TYR A 532 36.34 -36.67 -1.23
CA TYR A 532 35.19 -37.33 -1.85
C TYR A 532 34.92 -36.80 -3.27
N PRO A 533 35.86 -36.94 -4.23
CA PRO A 533 35.75 -36.34 -5.57
C PRO A 533 34.57 -36.88 -6.37
N GLN A 534 34.17 -38.14 -6.14
CA GLN A 534 32.97 -38.73 -6.74
C GLN A 534 31.70 -38.01 -6.31
N LEU A 535 31.62 -37.55 -5.06
CA LEU A 535 30.46 -36.83 -4.53
C LEU A 535 30.44 -35.39 -5.07
N SER A 536 31.61 -34.74 -5.11
CA SER A 536 31.74 -33.43 -5.75
C SER A 536 31.22 -33.45 -7.20
N LYS A 537 31.57 -34.50 -7.97
CA LYS A 537 31.08 -34.68 -9.34
C LYS A 537 29.58 -34.96 -9.39
N GLU A 538 29.07 -35.86 -8.55
CA GLU A 538 27.64 -36.22 -8.52
C GLU A 538 26.76 -35.01 -8.16
N LEU A 539 27.24 -34.15 -7.29
CA LEU A 539 26.52 -32.95 -6.83
C LEU A 539 26.72 -31.73 -7.74
N ASN A 540 27.54 -31.86 -8.79
CA ASN A 540 28.02 -30.74 -9.60
C ASN A 540 28.51 -29.59 -8.71
N HIS A 541 29.33 -29.92 -7.71
CA HIS A 541 29.86 -28.94 -6.77
C HIS A 541 30.72 -27.90 -7.48
N GLU A 542 30.41 -26.63 -7.28
CA GLU A 542 31.16 -25.49 -7.77
C GLU A 542 31.32 -24.50 -6.63
N ALA A 543 32.55 -24.11 -6.31
CA ALA A 543 32.80 -23.09 -5.30
C ALA A 543 32.38 -21.72 -5.84
N LYS A 544 31.27 -21.18 -5.37
CA LYS A 544 30.66 -19.93 -5.83
C LYS A 544 30.01 -19.21 -4.66
N ASP A 545 30.32 -17.92 -4.52
CA ASP A 545 29.64 -17.04 -3.55
C ASP A 545 28.24 -16.68 -4.08
N ASP A 546 27.31 -17.63 -3.97
CA ASP A 546 25.90 -17.50 -4.40
C ASP A 546 24.89 -17.69 -3.26
N GLY A 547 25.41 -17.86 -2.05
CA GLY A 547 24.68 -18.11 -0.81
C GLY A 547 24.27 -19.57 -0.62
N CYS A 548 24.54 -20.47 -1.57
CA CYS A 548 24.17 -21.89 -1.47
C CYS A 548 25.37 -22.74 -1.08
N PHE A 549 25.20 -23.58 -0.07
CA PHE A 549 26.27 -24.47 0.38
C PHE A 549 25.71 -25.83 0.79
N TRP A 550 26.55 -26.86 0.71
CA TRP A 550 26.26 -28.15 1.33
C TRP A 550 26.76 -28.17 2.77
N MET A 551 26.10 -28.94 3.62
CA MET A 551 26.57 -29.26 4.96
C MET A 551 26.12 -30.65 5.39
N THR A 552 26.76 -31.20 6.41
CA THR A 552 26.33 -32.48 6.98
C THR A 552 25.02 -32.31 7.76
N TYR A 553 24.21 -33.37 7.82
CA TYR A 553 23.02 -33.40 8.65
C TYR A 553 23.32 -33.08 10.13
N ASP A 554 24.42 -33.61 10.67
CA ASP A 554 24.79 -33.36 12.06
C ASP A 554 25.13 -31.89 12.31
N ASP A 555 25.80 -31.24 11.37
CA ASP A 555 26.08 -29.80 11.45
C ASP A 555 24.81 -28.97 11.29
N PHE A 556 23.87 -29.39 10.43
CA PHE A 556 22.57 -28.74 10.34
C PHE A 556 21.85 -28.73 11.70
N ILE A 557 21.74 -29.88 12.37
CA ILE A 557 21.06 -29.96 13.69
C ILE A 557 21.78 -29.13 14.77
N LYS A 558 23.10 -29.00 14.68
CA LYS A 558 23.91 -28.19 15.59
C LYS A 558 23.75 -26.68 15.36
N ASN A 559 23.56 -26.22 14.13
CA ASN A 559 23.55 -24.79 13.80
C ASN A 559 22.14 -24.19 13.69
N TYR A 560 21.13 -24.99 13.36
CA TYR A 560 19.75 -24.55 13.19
C TYR A 560 18.89 -24.95 14.38
N CYS A 561 17.71 -24.34 14.54
CA CYS A 561 16.83 -24.59 15.68
C CYS A 561 15.34 -24.74 15.37
N VAL A 562 14.89 -24.28 14.21
CA VAL A 562 13.50 -24.39 13.77
C VAL A 562 13.45 -24.77 12.30
N ILE A 563 12.51 -25.65 11.95
CA ILE A 563 12.14 -25.97 10.58
C ILE A 563 10.67 -25.60 10.37
N TRP A 564 10.37 -24.96 9.24
CA TRP A 564 9.05 -24.48 8.84
C TRP A 564 8.72 -25.06 7.47
N TRP A 565 7.47 -25.45 7.23
CA TRP A 565 7.04 -25.94 5.92
C TRP A 565 5.53 -25.79 5.72
N ASN A 566 5.10 -25.90 4.48
CA ASN A 566 3.71 -26.12 4.11
C ASN A 566 3.43 -27.63 3.99
N GLU A 567 2.47 -28.13 4.76
CA GLU A 567 2.09 -29.55 4.77
C GLU A 567 0.96 -29.80 3.78
N HIS A 568 1.20 -30.73 2.84
CA HIS A 568 0.18 -31.33 2.00
C HIS A 568 -0.05 -32.78 2.45
N GLU A 569 -1.33 -33.18 2.47
CA GLU A 569 -1.77 -34.54 2.83
C GLU A 569 -1.43 -35.58 1.76
#